data_AF-A0A1D3L196-F1
#
_entry.id   AF-A0A1D3L196-F1
#
_cell.length_a   1.000
_cell.length_b   1.000
_cell.length_c   1.000
_cell.angle_alpha   90.00
_cell.angle_beta   90.00
_cell.angle_gamma   90.00
#
_symmetry.space_group_name_H-M   'P 1'
#
loop_
_entity.id
_entity.type
_entity.pdbx_description
1 polymer ?
#
loop_
_entity_poly.entity_id
_entity_poly.type
_entity_poly.pdbx_seq_one_letter_code
_entity_poly.pdbx_strand_id
1 'polypeptide(L)'
;MICPKCGHENDEDAIYCEKCGKNLKKTSGTLGNQTKLLIGLCVVLILIAGVTAGVLMKNSQNTSKANEGSDVSKDQISEGTGFPVSLAPDLASEIEKQNGTFETIKYGSVSLDKYQCIYILSKATVMLNKNESGNITIKSVGAPDSPYGFVSTGSLSKDKYVDVAYRTYNWINTNGIAPNYVGISNPGQPDLSPDTILSVLSDVLSQYKSTGKLPETVAI
;
A
#
# COMPACT_ATOMS: atom_id res chain seq x y z
N MET A 1 -21.30 -17.49 -8.50
CA MET A 1 -20.22 -18.42 -8.91
C MET A 1 -19.49 -19.05 -7.72
N ILE A 2 -19.05 -20.30 -7.83
CA ILE A 2 -18.34 -21.00 -6.73
C ILE A 2 -16.84 -20.69 -6.74
N CYS A 3 -16.30 -20.28 -5.59
CA CYS A 3 -14.89 -19.98 -5.41
C CYS A 3 -14.02 -21.24 -5.54
N PRO A 4 -13.07 -21.29 -6.50
CA PRO A 4 -12.29 -22.51 -6.74
C PRO A 4 -11.23 -22.79 -5.66
N LYS A 5 -11.07 -21.92 -4.67
CA LYS A 5 -10.11 -22.11 -3.56
C LYS A 5 -10.77 -22.62 -2.29
N CYS A 6 -12.00 -22.20 -2.00
CA CYS A 6 -12.64 -22.53 -0.72
C CYS A 6 -14.06 -23.09 -0.85
N GLY A 7 -14.59 -23.23 -2.06
CA GLY A 7 -15.93 -23.76 -2.32
C GLY A 7 -17.07 -22.83 -1.95
N HIS A 8 -16.79 -21.62 -1.46
CA HIS A 8 -17.82 -20.64 -1.11
C HIS A 8 -18.56 -20.13 -2.35
N GLU A 9 -19.88 -20.03 -2.26
CA GLU A 9 -20.70 -19.45 -3.31
C GLU A 9 -20.68 -17.92 -3.20
N ASN A 10 -20.42 -17.24 -4.31
CA ASN A 10 -20.37 -15.78 -4.39
C ASN A 10 -21.36 -15.30 -5.46
N ASP A 11 -21.67 -14.01 -5.48
CA ASP A 11 -22.41 -13.39 -6.57
C ASP A 11 -21.75 -13.63 -7.94
N GLU A 12 -22.53 -13.63 -9.02
CA GLU A 12 -22.02 -13.93 -10.37
C GLU A 12 -21.06 -12.86 -10.91
N ASP A 13 -21.16 -11.62 -10.44
CA ASP A 13 -20.30 -10.50 -10.80
C ASP A 13 -19.15 -10.26 -9.79
N ALA A 14 -19.05 -11.08 -8.75
CA ALA A 14 -18.03 -10.96 -7.71
C ALA A 14 -16.60 -11.04 -8.29
N ILE A 15 -15.81 -9.98 -8.06
CA ILE A 15 -14.41 -9.92 -8.50
C ILE A 15 -13.50 -10.74 -7.58
N TYR A 16 -13.85 -10.79 -6.29
CA TYR A 16 -13.11 -11.51 -5.26
C TYR A 16 -14.07 -12.35 -4.42
N CYS A 17 -13.58 -13.46 -3.90
CA CYS A 17 -14.31 -14.31 -2.97
C CYS A 17 -14.50 -13.59 -1.63
N GLU A 18 -15.74 -13.40 -1.19
CA GLU A 18 -16.06 -12.71 0.07
C GLU A 18 -15.51 -13.44 1.30
N LYS A 19 -15.38 -14.77 1.21
CA LYS A 19 -14.89 -15.60 2.32
C LYS A 19 -13.36 -15.68 2.42
N CYS A 20 -12.66 -15.69 1.30
CA CYS A 20 -11.22 -16.02 1.29
C CYS A 20 -10.35 -15.09 0.43
N GLY A 21 -10.93 -14.05 -0.17
CA GLY A 21 -10.25 -13.02 -0.94
C GLY A 21 -9.67 -13.48 -2.28
N LYS A 22 -9.89 -14.74 -2.70
CA LYS A 22 -9.41 -15.20 -4.02
C LYS A 22 -10.10 -14.41 -5.14
N ASN A 23 -9.32 -13.85 -6.06
CA ASN A 23 -9.86 -13.26 -7.28
C ASN A 23 -10.60 -14.33 -8.12
N LEU A 24 -11.83 -14.02 -8.52
CA LEU A 24 -12.74 -14.91 -9.22
C LEU A 24 -12.86 -14.58 -10.71
N LYS A 25 -12.38 -13.41 -11.17
CA LYS A 25 -12.40 -13.06 -12.60
C LYS A 25 -11.38 -13.90 -13.38
N LYS A 26 -11.90 -14.79 -14.23
CA LYS A 26 -11.13 -15.35 -15.35
C LYS A 26 -11.24 -14.39 -16.54
N THR A 27 -10.10 -13.96 -17.06
CA THR A 27 -10.03 -13.10 -18.25
C THR A 27 -10.57 -13.87 -19.46
N SER A 28 -11.81 -13.62 -19.85
CA SER A 28 -12.27 -13.91 -21.21
C SER A 28 -11.80 -12.77 -22.10
N GLY A 29 -10.78 -13.02 -22.92
CA GLY A 29 -10.49 -12.16 -24.06
C GLY A 29 -11.64 -12.23 -25.06
N THR A 30 -12.19 -11.08 -25.45
CA THR A 30 -12.89 -10.91 -26.72
C THR A 30 -12.69 -9.49 -27.21
N LEU A 31 -12.04 -9.41 -28.36
CA LEU A 31 -11.91 -8.27 -29.25
C LEU A 31 -13.31 -7.88 -29.77
N GLY A 32 -13.68 -6.60 -29.68
CA GLY A 32 -14.94 -6.06 -30.18
C GLY A 32 -14.80 -4.59 -30.54
N ASN A 33 -15.08 -4.28 -31.80
CA ASN A 33 -14.67 -3.10 -32.55
C ASN A 33 -15.64 -1.90 -32.38
N GLN A 34 -15.14 -0.70 -32.74
CA GLN A 34 -15.86 0.53 -33.16
C GLN A 34 -16.80 1.26 -32.19
N THR A 35 -16.55 2.57 -31.98
CA THR A 35 -17.42 3.65 -32.47
C THR A 35 -16.64 4.98 -32.51
N LYS A 36 -16.47 5.54 -33.71
CA LYS A 36 -16.11 6.95 -33.96
C LYS A 36 -17.37 7.83 -33.93
N LEU A 37 -17.16 9.16 -33.88
CA LEU A 37 -18.10 10.30 -33.97
C LEU A 37 -18.59 10.79 -32.58
N LEU A 38 -18.41 12.04 -32.13
CA LEU A 38 -18.45 13.34 -32.80
C LEU A 38 -17.59 14.41 -32.09
N ILE A 39 -16.94 15.25 -32.90
CA ILE A 39 -16.39 16.57 -32.56
C ILE A 39 -17.54 17.58 -32.63
N GLY A 40 -17.66 18.48 -31.65
CA GLY A 40 -18.60 19.60 -31.76
C GLY A 40 -18.65 20.52 -30.54
N LEU A 41 -17.97 21.67 -30.65
CA LEU A 41 -18.44 22.98 -30.18
C LEU A 41 -18.82 23.13 -28.69
N CYS A 42 -17.86 23.56 -27.86
CA CYS A 42 -18.12 24.44 -26.71
C CYS A 42 -16.88 25.30 -26.40
N VAL A 43 -16.25 25.87 -27.43
CA VAL A 43 -15.48 27.11 -27.25
C VAL A 43 -16.49 28.25 -27.45
N VAL A 44 -16.35 29.29 -26.62
CA VAL A 44 -17.15 30.51 -26.61
C VAL A 44 -18.46 30.36 -25.85
N LEU A 45 -18.45 30.77 -24.57
CA LEU A 45 -19.48 31.56 -23.87
C LEU A 45 -19.23 31.44 -22.36
N ILE A 46 -18.35 32.29 -21.84
CA ILE A 46 -18.43 33.05 -20.56
C ILE A 46 -17.01 33.62 -20.34
N LEU A 47 -16.61 34.50 -21.25
CA LEU A 47 -15.82 35.67 -20.90
C LEU A 47 -16.80 36.83 -20.93
N ILE A 48 -16.58 37.81 -20.06
CA ILE A 48 -17.35 39.07 -19.87
C ILE A 48 -18.43 38.98 -18.77
N ALA A 49 -18.01 39.14 -17.51
CA ALA A 49 -18.51 40.18 -16.61
C ALA A 49 -17.76 40.12 -15.28
N GLY A 50 -17.00 41.18 -14.96
CA GLY A 50 -16.36 41.30 -13.66
C GLY A 50 -15.27 42.36 -13.57
N VAL A 51 -15.52 43.55 -14.10
CA VAL A 51 -14.71 44.74 -13.77
C VAL A 51 -15.18 45.24 -12.41
N THR A 52 -14.30 45.38 -11.42
CA THR A 52 -13.99 46.64 -10.70
C THR A 52 -13.35 46.36 -9.33
N ALA A 53 -12.49 47.32 -8.97
CA ALA A 53 -11.57 47.31 -7.86
C ALA A 53 -12.21 47.54 -6.48
N GLY A 54 -11.53 47.01 -5.45
CA GLY A 54 -11.25 47.71 -4.19
C GLY A 54 -12.38 47.90 -3.19
N VAL A 55 -12.48 46.98 -2.21
CA VAL A 55 -12.85 47.36 -0.84
C VAL A 55 -11.88 46.69 0.13
N LEU A 56 -11.22 47.55 0.89
CA LEU A 56 -10.33 47.31 2.00
C LEU A 56 -11.18 46.94 3.23
N MET A 57 -10.95 45.79 3.87
CA MET A 57 -11.40 45.54 5.25
C MET A 57 -10.33 44.77 6.02
N LYS A 58 -9.85 45.40 7.10
CA LYS A 58 -8.92 44.86 8.10
C LYS A 58 -9.72 44.72 9.40
N ASN A 59 -9.81 43.51 9.94
CA ASN A 59 -10.03 43.24 11.37
C ASN A 59 -9.73 41.75 11.61
N SER A 60 -8.65 41.36 12.30
CA SER A 60 -8.50 41.29 13.76
C SER A 60 -9.62 40.48 14.43
N GLN A 61 -9.41 39.17 14.66
CA GLN A 61 -8.99 38.64 15.95
C GLN A 61 -8.83 37.10 15.90
N ASN A 62 -7.80 36.65 16.63
CA ASN A 62 -7.64 35.38 17.34
C ASN A 62 -7.83 34.03 16.62
N THR A 63 -6.68 33.37 16.47
CA THR A 63 -6.40 31.99 16.89
C THR A 63 -7.58 31.20 17.45
N SER A 64 -7.90 30.13 16.73
CA SER A 64 -8.16 28.80 17.30
C SER A 64 -7.61 27.76 16.34
N LYS A 65 -6.47 27.18 16.73
CA LYS A 65 -5.99 25.90 16.24
C LYS A 65 -6.89 24.78 16.81
N ALA A 66 -6.80 23.63 16.14
CA ALA A 66 -7.34 22.30 16.46
C ALA A 66 -8.68 22.00 15.75
N ASN A 67 -8.92 20.81 15.19
CA ASN A 67 -8.32 19.48 15.42
C ASN A 67 -8.83 18.52 14.29
N GLU A 68 -8.27 17.37 13.88
CA GLU A 68 -7.42 16.36 14.52
C GLU A 68 -6.55 15.64 13.48
N GLY A 69 -5.23 15.78 13.59
CA GLY A 69 -4.31 14.70 13.26
C GLY A 69 -3.80 14.21 14.60
N SER A 70 -4.32 13.09 15.10
CA SER A 70 -3.86 12.52 16.36
C SER A 70 -2.36 12.28 16.25
N ASP A 71 -1.58 13.01 17.02
CA ASP A 71 -0.15 12.76 17.20
C ASP A 71 -0.05 11.40 17.91
N VAL A 72 0.01 10.33 17.12
CA VAL A 72 0.13 8.98 17.66
C VAL A 72 1.56 8.87 18.21
N SER A 73 1.69 9.14 19.50
CA SER A 73 2.98 9.07 20.18
C SER A 73 3.57 7.67 20.02
N LYS A 74 4.84 7.63 19.60
CA LYS A 74 5.65 6.41 19.49
C LYS A 74 5.75 5.65 20.82
N ASP A 75 5.45 6.31 21.94
CA ASP A 75 5.47 5.75 23.29
C ASP A 75 4.35 4.73 23.56
N GLN A 76 3.39 4.56 22.63
CA GLN A 76 2.28 3.60 22.76
C GLN A 76 2.46 2.34 21.91
N ILE A 77 3.60 2.13 21.24
CA ILE A 77 3.84 0.94 20.41
C ILE A 77 4.33 -0.22 21.28
N SER A 78 3.61 -1.34 21.27
CA SER A 78 3.97 -2.56 21.99
C SER A 78 3.31 -3.77 21.35
N GLU A 79 3.67 -4.98 21.79
CA GLU A 79 2.96 -6.20 21.37
C GLU A 79 1.46 -6.16 21.71
N GLY A 80 1.08 -5.54 22.84
CA GLY A 80 -0.31 -5.45 23.29
C GLY A 80 -1.15 -4.43 22.52
N THR A 81 -0.54 -3.33 22.10
CA THR A 81 -1.23 -2.22 21.40
C THR A 81 -1.13 -2.33 19.88
N GLY A 82 -0.09 -3.01 19.38
CA GLY A 82 0.25 -3.12 17.97
C GLY A 82 0.98 -1.89 17.43
N PHE A 83 1.20 -1.93 16.12
CA PHE A 83 1.87 -0.91 15.33
C PHE A 83 0.84 -0.08 14.55
N PRO A 84 0.67 1.22 14.83
CA PRO A 84 -0.28 2.07 14.13
C PRO A 84 0.03 2.18 12.63
N VAL A 85 -0.98 1.99 11.77
CA VAL A 85 -0.82 2.09 10.31
C VAL A 85 -0.29 3.46 9.89
N SER A 86 -0.69 4.52 10.59
CA SER A 86 -0.24 5.90 10.36
C SER A 86 1.27 6.10 10.56
N LEU A 87 1.94 5.23 11.32
CA LEU A 87 3.38 5.31 11.58
C LEU A 87 4.21 4.44 10.61
N ALA A 88 3.56 3.63 9.76
CA ALA A 88 4.27 2.76 8.82
C ALA A 88 5.11 3.54 7.78
N PRO A 89 4.67 4.70 7.26
CA PRO A 89 5.50 5.54 6.40
C PRO A 89 6.78 6.05 7.07
N ASP A 90 6.73 6.32 8.38
CA ASP A 90 7.92 6.71 9.13
C ASP A 90 8.87 5.53 9.38
N LEU A 91 8.34 4.34 9.68
CA LEU A 91 9.15 3.13 9.80
C LEU A 91 9.87 2.81 8.48
N ALA A 92 9.19 2.94 7.34
CA ALA A 92 9.78 2.80 6.02
C ALA A 92 10.97 3.76 5.82
N SER A 93 10.81 5.04 6.17
CA SER A 93 11.91 6.01 6.11
C SER A 93 13.09 5.64 7.03
N GLU A 94 12.86 5.02 8.19
CA GLU A 94 13.96 4.55 9.06
C GLU A 94 14.68 3.32 8.50
N ILE A 95 13.96 2.44 7.80
CA ILE A 95 14.52 1.26 7.12
C ILE A 95 15.42 1.69 5.95
N GLU A 96 15.00 2.65 5.15
CA GLU A 96 15.78 3.15 4.00
C GLU A 96 17.13 3.73 4.41
N LYS A 97 17.23 4.33 5.61
CA LYS A 97 18.49 4.82 6.17
C LYS A 97 19.51 3.72 6.48
N GLN A 98 19.07 2.46 6.57
CA GLN A 98 19.96 1.32 6.85
C GLN A 98 20.61 0.74 5.59
N ASN A 99 20.30 1.25 4.39
CA ASN A 99 20.86 0.78 3.12
C ASN A 99 20.77 -0.76 2.92
N GLY A 100 19.70 -1.38 3.44
CA GLY A 100 19.44 -2.83 3.29
C GLY A 100 20.19 -3.74 4.27
N THR A 101 21.00 -3.19 5.17
CA THR A 101 21.83 -3.97 6.11
C THR A 101 21.40 -3.71 7.55
N PHE A 102 20.38 -4.41 8.03
CA PHE A 102 20.02 -4.40 9.45
C PHE A 102 19.47 -5.75 9.90
N GLU A 103 19.75 -6.09 11.16
CA GLU A 103 19.10 -7.21 11.86
C GLU A 103 17.79 -6.74 12.51
N THR A 104 17.83 -5.59 13.19
CA THR A 104 16.66 -4.97 13.83
C THR A 104 16.64 -3.44 13.65
N ILE A 105 15.45 -2.86 13.68
CA ILE A 105 15.19 -1.41 13.75
C ILE A 105 14.56 -1.09 15.10
N LYS A 106 15.17 -0.15 15.84
CA LYS A 106 14.52 0.44 17.02
C LYS A 106 13.54 1.52 16.57
N TYR A 107 12.26 1.37 16.92
CA TYR A 107 11.22 2.34 16.60
C TYR A 107 10.30 2.53 17.81
N GLY A 108 10.40 3.69 18.48
CA GLY A 108 9.74 3.90 19.77
C GLY A 108 10.29 2.93 20.84
N SER A 109 9.39 2.24 21.53
CA SER A 109 9.70 1.21 22.54
C SER A 109 9.94 -0.20 21.98
N VAL A 110 9.74 -0.43 20.68
CA VAL A 110 9.91 -1.75 20.07
C VAL A 110 11.22 -1.84 19.29
N SER A 111 11.75 -3.06 19.22
CA SER A 111 12.84 -3.44 18.33
C SER A 111 12.29 -4.46 17.34
N LEU A 112 12.20 -4.09 16.06
CA LEU A 112 11.57 -4.88 15.02
C LEU A 112 12.63 -5.53 14.16
N ASP A 113 12.59 -6.85 14.01
CA ASP A 113 13.45 -7.54 13.04
C ASP A 113 13.01 -7.28 11.60
N LYS A 114 13.88 -7.67 10.65
CA LYS A 114 13.63 -7.55 9.22
C LYS A 114 12.27 -8.13 8.79
N TYR A 115 11.88 -9.30 9.31
CA TYR A 115 10.69 -10.02 8.88
C TYR A 115 9.41 -9.44 9.50
N GLN A 116 9.51 -8.90 10.71
CA GLN A 116 8.46 -8.08 11.32
C GLN A 116 8.24 -6.79 10.52
N CYS A 117 9.31 -6.13 10.07
CA CYS A 117 9.21 -4.99 9.18
C CYS A 117 8.51 -5.36 7.86
N ILE A 118 8.91 -6.45 7.20
CA ILE A 118 8.24 -6.96 5.98
C ILE A 118 6.72 -7.15 6.23
N TYR A 119 6.36 -7.77 7.34
CA TYR A 119 4.95 -7.98 7.71
C TYR A 119 4.19 -6.66 7.91
N ILE A 120 4.75 -5.72 8.69
CA ILE A 120 4.13 -4.44 9.01
C ILE A 120 3.96 -3.60 7.74
N LEU A 121 5.01 -3.41 6.94
CA LEU A 121 4.94 -2.62 5.70
C LEU A 121 3.97 -3.24 4.69
N SER A 122 3.95 -4.57 4.58
CA SER A 122 3.02 -5.30 3.70
C SER A 122 1.56 -5.05 4.10
N LYS A 123 1.23 -5.23 5.39
CA LYS A 123 -0.13 -5.04 5.87
C LYS A 123 -0.55 -3.56 5.83
N ALA A 124 0.34 -2.65 6.19
CA ALA A 124 0.09 -1.21 6.12
C ALA A 124 -0.19 -0.76 4.69
N THR A 125 0.60 -1.21 3.71
CA THR A 125 0.38 -0.89 2.28
C THR A 125 -1.02 -1.27 1.83
N VAL A 126 -1.50 -2.47 2.21
CA VAL A 126 -2.85 -2.92 1.84
C VAL A 126 -3.95 -2.15 2.58
N MET A 127 -3.76 -1.84 3.86
CA MET A 127 -4.71 -1.03 4.64
C MET A 127 -4.81 0.40 4.08
N LEU A 128 -3.67 1.05 3.81
CA LEU A 128 -3.63 2.38 3.21
C LEU A 128 -4.26 2.40 1.80
N ASN A 129 -4.05 1.36 0.99
CA ASN A 129 -4.71 1.26 -0.31
C ASN A 129 -6.25 1.23 -0.21
N LYS A 130 -6.78 0.71 0.91
CA LYS A 130 -8.21 0.65 1.20
C LYS A 130 -8.71 1.86 2.01
N ASN A 131 -7.84 2.81 2.34
CA ASN A 131 -8.11 3.91 3.28
C ASN A 131 -8.51 3.42 4.68
N GLU A 132 -8.01 2.25 5.10
CA GLU A 132 -8.22 1.70 6.43
C GLU A 132 -7.20 2.27 7.41
N SER A 133 -7.65 2.53 8.64
CA SER A 133 -6.83 2.95 9.78
C SER A 133 -6.78 1.85 10.86
N GLY A 134 -6.05 2.10 11.94
CA GLY A 134 -5.96 1.19 13.09
C GLY A 134 -4.55 0.69 13.35
N ASN A 135 -4.45 -0.42 14.07
CA ASN A 135 -3.19 -1.00 14.52
C ASN A 135 -2.95 -2.38 13.89
N ILE A 136 -1.70 -2.64 13.52
CA ILE A 136 -1.20 -3.93 13.06
C ILE A 136 -0.59 -4.65 14.26
N THR A 137 -1.12 -5.82 14.65
CA THR A 137 -0.52 -6.62 15.72
C THR A 137 0.96 -6.88 15.47
N ILE A 138 1.82 -6.54 16.43
CA ILE A 138 3.23 -6.93 16.40
C ILE A 138 3.30 -8.39 16.88
N LYS A 139 3.93 -9.24 16.08
CA LYS A 139 4.06 -10.68 16.35
C LYS A 139 5.46 -11.14 15.99
N SER A 140 5.86 -12.29 16.52
CA SER A 140 7.06 -12.97 16.06
C SER A 140 6.88 -13.42 14.61
N VAL A 141 7.91 -13.24 13.78
CA VAL A 141 7.94 -13.71 12.40
C VAL A 141 9.26 -14.46 12.18
N GLY A 142 9.19 -15.74 11.87
CA GLY A 142 10.37 -16.53 11.57
C GLY A 142 11.01 -16.17 10.23
N ALA A 143 12.31 -16.45 10.11
CA ALA A 143 13.05 -16.33 8.87
C ALA A 143 12.50 -17.26 7.77
N PRO A 144 12.65 -16.91 6.48
CA PRO A 144 12.31 -17.79 5.38
C PRO A 144 13.28 -18.99 5.34
N ASP A 145 12.76 -20.18 5.08
CA ASP A 145 13.56 -21.42 5.07
C ASP A 145 14.60 -21.48 3.94
N SER A 146 14.28 -20.88 2.79
CA SER A 146 15.10 -20.92 1.58
C SER A 146 14.80 -19.71 0.67
N PRO A 147 15.24 -18.50 1.06
CA PRO A 147 14.94 -17.29 0.31
C PRO A 147 15.52 -17.34 -1.11
N TYR A 148 14.74 -16.86 -2.09
CA TYR A 148 15.08 -16.85 -3.51
C TYR A 148 14.49 -15.58 -4.17
N GLY A 149 14.97 -15.21 -5.35
CA GLY A 149 14.43 -14.09 -6.13
C GLY A 149 15.56 -13.31 -6.82
N PHE A 150 15.38 -13.02 -8.11
CA PHE A 150 16.44 -12.50 -8.99
C PHE A 150 16.12 -11.12 -9.53
N VAL A 151 14.92 -10.61 -9.28
CA VAL A 151 14.56 -9.26 -9.72
C VAL A 151 15.29 -8.24 -8.85
N SER A 152 16.16 -7.48 -9.49
CA SER A 152 16.89 -6.36 -8.90
C SER A 152 16.67 -5.03 -9.63
N THR A 153 15.87 -5.04 -10.70
CA THR A 153 15.57 -3.85 -11.50
C THR A 153 14.19 -3.99 -12.13
N GLY A 154 13.55 -2.86 -12.44
CA GLY A 154 12.24 -2.81 -13.09
C GLY A 154 11.29 -1.87 -12.36
N SER A 155 10.00 -2.01 -12.62
CA SER A 155 8.97 -1.29 -11.87
C SER A 155 7.71 -2.14 -11.70
N LEU A 156 7.01 -1.90 -10.60
CA LEU A 156 5.72 -2.49 -10.31
C LEU A 156 4.65 -1.42 -10.35
N SER A 157 3.55 -1.69 -11.05
CA SER A 157 2.33 -0.89 -10.95
C SER A 157 1.66 -1.11 -9.60
N LYS A 158 0.81 -0.15 -9.21
CA LYS A 158 0.06 -0.16 -7.95
C LYS A 158 -0.69 -1.44 -7.66
N ASP A 159 -1.42 -1.96 -8.63
CA ASP A 159 -2.14 -3.24 -8.49
C ASP A 159 -1.18 -4.40 -8.19
N LYS A 160 0.05 -4.40 -8.74
CA LYS A 160 1.03 -5.46 -8.57
C LYS A 160 1.72 -5.41 -7.22
N TYR A 161 2.23 -4.25 -6.79
CA TYR A 161 2.88 -4.20 -5.47
C TYR A 161 1.86 -4.34 -4.32
N VAL A 162 0.60 -3.92 -4.50
CA VAL A 162 -0.48 -4.18 -3.53
C VAL A 162 -0.82 -5.67 -3.45
N ASP A 163 -0.88 -6.38 -4.60
CA ASP A 163 -1.07 -7.83 -4.64
C ASP A 163 0.11 -8.60 -3.99
N VAL A 164 1.35 -8.17 -4.24
CA VAL A 164 2.54 -8.70 -3.55
C VAL A 164 2.42 -8.49 -2.05
N ALA A 165 2.14 -7.27 -1.59
CA ALA A 165 1.96 -6.94 -0.17
C ALA A 165 0.88 -7.81 0.48
N TYR A 166 -0.27 -7.98 -0.19
CA TYR A 166 -1.35 -8.82 0.28
C TYR A 166 -0.93 -10.28 0.47
N ARG A 167 -0.28 -10.87 -0.54
CA ARG A 167 0.18 -12.26 -0.48
C ARG A 167 1.25 -12.45 0.58
N THR A 168 2.16 -11.49 0.74
CA THR A 168 3.22 -11.51 1.77
C THR A 168 2.64 -11.55 3.18
N TYR A 169 1.80 -10.57 3.57
CA TYR A 169 1.29 -10.55 4.94
C TYR A 169 0.32 -11.72 5.21
N ASN A 170 -0.43 -12.17 4.19
CA ASN A 170 -1.33 -13.31 4.34
C ASN A 170 -0.55 -14.62 4.53
N TRP A 171 0.58 -14.80 3.83
CA TRP A 171 1.49 -15.92 4.05
C TRP A 171 2.01 -15.93 5.49
N ILE A 172 2.51 -14.78 5.97
CA ILE A 172 3.05 -14.65 7.33
C ILE A 172 1.97 -14.93 8.39
N ASN A 173 0.74 -14.46 8.19
CA ASN A 173 -0.37 -14.78 9.08
C ASN A 173 -0.69 -16.28 9.14
N THR A 174 -0.47 -16.99 8.03
CA THR A 174 -0.81 -18.42 7.91
C THR A 174 0.31 -19.30 8.46
N ASN A 175 1.57 -18.96 8.18
CA ASN A 175 2.72 -19.83 8.41
C ASN A 175 3.63 -19.37 9.55
N GLY A 176 3.47 -18.14 10.05
CA GLY A 176 4.34 -17.57 11.09
C GLY A 176 5.77 -17.25 10.64
N ILE A 177 6.11 -17.50 9.37
CA ILE A 177 7.42 -17.24 8.77
C ILE A 177 7.29 -16.34 7.55
N ALA A 178 8.34 -15.58 7.21
CA ALA A 178 8.41 -14.83 5.97
C ALA A 178 8.41 -15.78 4.75
N PRO A 179 7.81 -15.39 3.61
CA PRO A 179 7.85 -16.21 2.41
C PRO A 179 9.28 -16.27 1.84
N ASN A 180 9.62 -17.39 1.19
CA ASN A 180 10.90 -17.53 0.48
C ASN A 180 11.03 -16.55 -0.70
N TYR A 181 9.91 -16.27 -1.35
CA TYR A 181 9.79 -15.32 -2.45
C TYR A 181 8.31 -15.03 -2.72
N VAL A 182 8.03 -13.98 -3.48
CA VAL A 182 6.67 -13.70 -4.00
C VAL A 182 6.76 -13.40 -5.48
N GLY A 183 6.15 -14.25 -6.31
CA GLY A 183 6.13 -14.06 -7.75
C GLY A 183 5.29 -12.87 -8.19
N ILE A 184 5.65 -12.23 -9.28
CA ILE A 184 4.83 -11.19 -9.91
C ILE A 184 3.78 -11.88 -10.77
N SER A 185 2.51 -11.47 -10.69
CA SER A 185 1.37 -12.07 -11.39
C SER A 185 1.37 -11.78 -12.92
N ASN A 186 2.53 -11.88 -13.56
CA ASN A 186 2.79 -11.78 -15.01
C ASN A 186 3.75 -12.93 -15.40
N PRO A 187 3.37 -13.83 -16.33
CA PRO A 187 4.23 -14.92 -16.78
C PRO A 187 5.60 -14.42 -17.27
N GLY A 188 6.68 -15.08 -16.84
CA GLY A 188 8.06 -14.77 -17.25
C GLY A 188 8.73 -13.63 -16.46
N GLN A 189 8.03 -12.99 -15.52
CA GLN A 189 8.67 -12.09 -14.56
C GLN A 189 9.31 -12.92 -13.43
N PRO A 190 10.57 -12.65 -13.04
CA PRO A 190 11.21 -13.38 -11.95
C PRO A 190 10.55 -13.07 -10.60
N ASP A 191 10.77 -13.94 -9.61
CA ASP A 191 10.21 -13.77 -8.28
C ASP A 191 10.94 -12.68 -7.48
N LEU A 192 10.20 -12.00 -6.60
CA LEU A 192 10.75 -11.03 -5.65
C LEU A 192 11.29 -11.75 -4.41
N SER A 193 12.54 -11.44 -4.04
CA SER A 193 13.12 -11.91 -2.78
C SER A 193 12.54 -11.17 -1.57
N PRO A 194 12.68 -11.68 -0.34
CA PRO A 194 12.26 -10.98 0.86
C PRO A 194 12.90 -9.60 1.01
N ASP A 195 14.18 -9.46 0.66
CA ASP A 195 14.89 -8.18 0.68
C ASP A 195 14.36 -7.21 -0.39
N THR A 196 14.07 -7.73 -1.58
CA THR A 196 13.43 -6.94 -2.64
C THR A 196 12.04 -6.45 -2.21
N ILE A 197 11.25 -7.32 -1.57
CA ILE A 197 9.93 -6.96 -1.03
C ILE A 197 10.06 -5.85 0.02
N LEU A 198 11.02 -5.97 0.94
CA LEU A 198 11.28 -4.94 1.95
C LEU A 198 11.66 -3.60 1.31
N SER A 199 12.54 -3.61 0.32
CA SER A 199 12.98 -2.42 -0.42
C SER A 199 11.79 -1.74 -1.12
N VAL A 200 11.06 -2.49 -1.94
CA VAL A 200 9.90 -2.00 -2.70
C VAL A 200 8.84 -1.40 -1.78
N LEU A 201 8.49 -2.09 -0.69
CA LEU A 201 7.45 -1.60 0.23
C LEU A 201 7.92 -0.42 1.09
N SER A 202 9.22 -0.31 1.34
CA SER A 202 9.78 0.89 1.98
C SER A 202 9.63 2.10 1.06
N ASP A 203 10.02 1.97 -0.21
CA ASP A 203 9.88 3.06 -1.20
C ASP A 203 8.42 3.48 -1.41
N VAL A 204 7.50 2.50 -1.55
CA VAL A 204 6.04 2.77 -1.63
C VAL A 204 5.56 3.63 -0.47
N LEU A 205 5.96 3.31 0.76
CA LEU A 205 5.49 4.00 1.96
C LEU A 205 6.23 5.33 2.21
N SER A 206 7.50 5.45 1.81
CA SER A 206 8.22 6.73 1.80
C SER A 206 7.63 7.72 0.77
N GLN A 207 7.21 7.24 -0.40
CA GLN A 207 6.46 8.05 -1.36
C GLN A 207 5.06 8.42 -0.84
N TYR A 208 4.37 7.49 -0.18
CA TYR A 208 3.10 7.79 0.50
C TYR A 208 3.25 8.90 1.54
N LYS A 209 4.31 8.87 2.36
CA LYS A 209 4.60 9.90 3.36
C LYS A 209 4.66 11.29 2.75
N SER A 210 5.29 11.40 1.58
CA SER A 210 5.54 12.67 0.89
C SER A 210 4.30 13.21 0.16
N THR A 211 3.40 12.32 -0.28
CA THR A 211 2.31 12.67 -1.20
C THR A 211 0.90 12.48 -0.63
N GLY A 212 0.77 11.74 0.47
CA GLY A 212 -0.51 11.29 1.02
C GLY A 212 -1.24 10.25 0.14
N LYS A 213 -0.59 9.69 -0.88
CA LYS A 213 -1.17 8.72 -1.81
C LYS A 213 -0.15 7.63 -2.14
N LEU A 214 -0.62 6.40 -2.31
CA LEU A 214 0.25 5.33 -2.80
C LEU A 214 0.63 5.61 -4.26
N PRO A 215 1.90 5.44 -4.65
CA PRO A 215 2.37 5.80 -5.98
C PRO A 215 1.79 4.88 -7.07
N GLU A 216 1.57 5.39 -8.28
CA GLU A 216 1.05 4.57 -9.39
C GLU A 216 2.04 3.48 -9.83
N THR A 217 3.34 3.76 -9.67
CA THR A 217 4.43 2.81 -9.92
C THR A 217 5.54 2.98 -8.90
N VAL A 218 6.26 1.91 -8.59
CA VAL A 218 7.46 1.91 -7.75
C VAL A 218 8.60 1.17 -8.44
N ALA A 219 9.84 1.61 -8.24
CA ALA A 219 11.02 0.92 -8.78
C ALA A 219 11.31 -0.36 -7.96
N ILE A 220 12.03 -1.29 -8.60
CA ILE A 220 12.62 -2.47 -7.95
C ILE A 220 14.12 -2.24 -7.80
#